data_AF-A0A081XYL2-F1
#
_entry.id   AF-A0A081XYL2-F1
#
_cell.length_a   1.000
_cell.length_b   1.000
_cell.length_c   1.000
_cell.angle_alpha   90.00
_cell.angle_beta   90.00
_cell.angle_gamma   90.00
#
_symmetry.space_group_name_H-M   'P 1'
#
loop_
_entity.id
_entity.type
_entity.pdbx_description
1 polymer ?
#
loop_
_entity_poly.entity_id
_entity_poly.type
_entity_poly.pdbx_seq_one_letter_code
_entity_poly.pdbx_strand_id
1 'polypeptide(L)'
;MRRTIAVLAAVLMLAVVGQFFLAGSGAFDTAPTDEAFRPHRALGYMVVLLALVTTLTAAVARVPGRLIGMTGLLAGLAIAQPLIAVIAEAFGDTGTSTGGQLVFGLHAVNGLFMMGVAGRILREARSPSNSTASTDRTAGGARSAP
;
A
#
# COMPACT_ATOMS: atom_id res chain seq x y z
N MET A 1 -14.90 -8.71 -9.16
CA MET A 1 -13.50 -8.23 -9.07
C MET A 1 -13.30 -7.03 -8.15
N ARG A 2 -14.08 -5.95 -8.22
CA ARG A 2 -13.93 -4.81 -7.29
C ARG A 2 -14.01 -5.20 -5.80
N ARG A 3 -14.94 -6.09 -5.44
CA ARG A 3 -15.03 -6.66 -4.09
C ARG A 3 -13.75 -7.42 -3.70
N THR A 4 -13.19 -8.21 -4.61
CA THR A 4 -11.91 -8.91 -4.41
C THR A 4 -10.78 -7.92 -4.15
N ILE A 5 -10.67 -6.85 -4.95
CA ILE A 5 -9.67 -5.79 -4.76
C ILE A 5 -9.88 -5.08 -3.41
N ALA A 6 -11.13 -4.82 -3.02
CA ALA A 6 -11.44 -4.25 -1.70
C ALA A 6 -11.01 -5.19 -0.55
N VAL A 7 -11.24 -6.50 -0.67
CA VAL A 7 -10.79 -7.47 0.33
C VAL A 7 -9.27 -7.49 0.39
N LEU A 8 -8.59 -7.58 -0.75
CA LEU A 8 -7.13 -7.57 -0.81
C LEU A 8 -6.53 -6.28 -0.23
N ALA A 9 -7.12 -5.12 -0.54
CA ALA A 9 -6.71 -3.84 0.03
C ALA A 9 -6.93 -3.76 1.54
N ALA A 10 -8.02 -4.34 2.06
CA ALA A 10 -8.26 -4.43 3.50
C ALA A 10 -7.25 -5.36 4.19
N VAL A 11 -6.93 -6.51 3.58
CA VAL A 11 -5.90 -7.42 4.10
C VAL A 11 -4.53 -6.75 4.09
N LEU A 12 -4.16 -6.04 3.01
CA LEU A 12 -2.94 -5.24 2.94
C LEU A 12 -2.90 -4.18 4.03
N MET A 13 -4.00 -3.46 4.24
CA MET A 13 -4.12 -2.45 5.29
C MET A 13 -3.86 -3.05 6.67
N LEU A 14 -4.49 -4.19 6.99
CA LEU A 14 -4.27 -4.91 8.25
C LEU A 14 -2.84 -5.45 8.38
N ALA A 15 -2.27 -5.97 7.30
CA ALA A 15 -0.89 -6.44 7.28
C ALA A 15 0.10 -5.30 7.55
N VAL A 16 -0.10 -4.12 6.97
CA VAL A 16 0.74 -2.94 7.24
C VAL A 16 0.57 -2.45 8.68
N VAL A 17 -0.65 -2.46 9.25
CA VAL A 17 -0.83 -2.19 10.69
C VAL A 17 -0.07 -3.22 11.54
N GLY A 18 -0.15 -4.50 11.17
CA GLY A 18 0.63 -5.57 11.79
C GLY A 18 2.15 -5.34 11.68
N GLN A 19 2.63 -4.79 10.56
CA GLN A 19 4.04 -4.43 10.40
C GLN A 19 4.49 -3.41 11.44
N PHE A 20 3.69 -2.35 11.69
CA PHE A 20 4.00 -1.36 12.72
C PHE A 20 4.02 -1.97 14.12
N PHE A 21 3.04 -2.83 14.43
CA PHE A 21 3.02 -3.55 15.70
C PHE A 21 4.28 -4.39 15.88
N LEU A 22 4.63 -5.23 14.90
CA LEU A 22 5.81 -6.09 14.95
C LEU A 22 7.13 -5.31 14.96
N ALA A 23 7.20 -4.16 14.28
CA ALA A 23 8.35 -3.27 14.34
C ALA A 23 8.53 -2.69 15.74
N GLY A 24 7.43 -2.25 16.36
CA GLY A 24 7.41 -1.80 17.76
C GLY A 24 7.84 -2.91 18.70
N SER A 25 7.25 -4.11 18.58
CA SER A 25 7.64 -5.27 19.40
C SER A 25 9.12 -5.60 19.26
N GLY A 26 9.66 -5.65 18.04
CA GLY A 26 11.08 -5.91 17.81
C GLY A 26 11.99 -4.82 18.38
N ALA A 27 11.56 -3.55 18.36
CA ALA A 27 12.31 -2.43 18.92
C ALA A 27 12.42 -2.46 20.45
N PHE A 28 11.51 -3.17 21.13
CA PHE A 28 11.53 -3.35 22.59
C PHE A 28 11.96 -4.75 23.01
N ASP A 29 12.29 -5.64 22.06
CA ASP A 29 12.81 -6.97 22.35
C ASP A 29 14.29 -6.89 22.77
N THR A 30 14.72 -7.82 23.62
CA THR A 30 16.11 -7.93 24.10
C THR A 30 16.94 -8.95 23.33
N ALA A 31 16.29 -9.73 22.45
CA ALA A 31 16.96 -10.62 21.52
C ALA A 31 17.82 -9.83 20.51
N PRO A 32 18.80 -10.48 19.85
CA PRO A 32 19.54 -9.86 18.75
C PRO A 32 18.60 -9.30 17.67
N THR A 33 18.97 -8.15 17.07
CA THR A 33 18.12 -7.42 16.09
C THR A 33 17.58 -8.32 14.99
N ASP A 34 18.41 -9.22 14.45
CA ASP A 34 17.95 -10.16 13.42
C ASP A 34 16.83 -11.07 13.91
N GLU A 35 16.89 -11.54 15.14
CA GLU A 35 15.86 -12.41 15.71
C GLU A 35 14.61 -11.61 16.08
N ALA A 36 14.79 -10.47 16.75
CA ALA A 36 13.73 -9.57 17.20
C ALA A 36 12.84 -9.09 16.04
N PHE A 37 13.45 -8.75 14.90
CA PHE A 37 12.73 -8.23 13.72
C PHE A 37 12.36 -9.32 12.70
N ARG A 38 12.69 -10.60 12.94
CA ARG A 38 12.36 -11.71 12.04
C ARG A 38 10.87 -11.77 11.64
N PRO A 39 9.90 -11.70 12.58
CA PRO A 39 8.48 -11.73 12.21
C PRO A 39 8.05 -10.49 11.41
N HIS A 40 8.61 -9.31 11.71
CA HIS A 40 8.38 -8.09 10.93
C HIS A 40 8.87 -8.28 9.49
N ARG A 41 10.10 -8.75 9.27
CA ARG A 41 10.63 -9.01 7.92
C ARG A 41 9.82 -10.05 7.15
N ALA A 42 9.44 -11.15 7.81
CA ALA A 42 8.64 -12.20 7.18
C ALA A 42 7.29 -11.67 6.67
N LEU A 43 6.56 -10.91 7.49
CA LEU A 43 5.31 -10.28 7.07
C LEU A 43 5.55 -9.19 6.02
N GLY A 44 6.69 -8.50 6.04
CA GLY A 44 7.09 -7.52 5.02
C GLY A 44 7.17 -8.13 3.61
N TYR A 45 7.78 -9.31 3.47
CA TYR A 45 7.79 -10.03 2.19
C TYR A 45 6.39 -10.43 1.72
N MET A 46 5.52 -10.82 2.66
CA MET A 46 4.12 -11.12 2.35
C MET A 46 3.34 -9.88 1.88
N VAL A 47 3.62 -8.71 2.45
CA VAL A 47 3.02 -7.44 2.00
C VAL A 47 3.42 -7.12 0.56
N VAL A 48 4.70 -7.30 0.20
CA VAL A 48 5.16 -7.11 -1.19
C VAL A 48 4.43 -8.04 -2.15
N LEU A 49 4.39 -9.34 -1.84
CA LEU A 49 3.70 -10.33 -2.66
C LEU A 49 2.21 -9.99 -2.82
N LEU A 50 1.53 -9.65 -1.72
CA LEU A 50 0.12 -9.33 -1.73
C LEU A 50 -0.18 -8.04 -2.51
N ALA A 51 0.71 -7.05 -2.47
CA ALA A 51 0.57 -5.81 -3.25
C ALA A 51 0.72 -6.07 -4.75
N LEU A 52 1.67 -6.93 -5.15
CA LEU A 52 1.83 -7.38 -6.54
C LEU A 52 0.60 -8.16 -7.03
N VAL A 53 0.11 -9.12 -6.23
CA VAL A 53 -1.11 -9.87 -6.53
C VAL A 53 -2.32 -8.95 -6.67
N THR A 54 -2.45 -7.94 -5.80
CA THR A 54 -3.53 -6.96 -5.88
C THR A 54 -3.45 -6.14 -7.17
N THR A 55 -2.25 -5.74 -7.58
CA THR A 55 -2.00 -4.99 -8.82
C THR A 55 -2.36 -5.83 -10.05
N LEU A 56 -1.89 -7.09 -10.09
CA LEU A 56 -2.21 -8.01 -11.17
C LEU A 56 -3.72 -8.29 -11.24
N THR A 57 -4.36 -8.49 -10.08
CA THR A 57 -5.81 -8.68 -9.99
C THR A 57 -6.56 -7.47 -10.55
N ALA A 58 -6.13 -6.24 -10.23
CA ALA A 58 -6.72 -5.03 -10.76
C ALA A 58 -6.55 -4.92 -12.28
N ALA A 59 -5.35 -5.21 -12.79
CA ALA A 59 -5.04 -5.18 -14.22
C ALA A 59 -5.85 -6.22 -15.01
N VAL A 60 -5.85 -7.48 -14.57
CA VAL A 60 -6.61 -8.58 -15.20
C VAL A 60 -8.11 -8.30 -15.15
N ALA A 61 -8.61 -7.74 -14.05
CA ALA A 61 -10.00 -7.34 -13.91
C ALA A 61 -10.39 -6.13 -14.77
N ARG A 62 -9.44 -5.46 -15.42
CA ARG A 62 -9.64 -4.25 -16.25
C ARG A 62 -10.47 -3.18 -15.54
N VAL A 63 -10.22 -2.99 -14.24
CA VAL A 63 -10.85 -1.90 -13.47
C VAL A 63 -10.33 -0.54 -13.98
N PRO A 64 -10.96 0.60 -13.61
CA PRO A 64 -10.50 1.91 -14.09
C PRO A 64 -9.01 2.12 -13.85
N GLY A 65 -8.31 2.70 -14.83
CA GLY A 65 -6.85 2.85 -14.82
C GLY A 65 -6.30 3.54 -13.57
N ARG A 66 -7.06 4.47 -12.98
CA ARG A 66 -6.72 5.08 -11.68
C ARG A 66 -6.59 4.05 -10.56
N LEU A 67 -7.50 3.07 -10.47
CA LEU A 67 -7.45 2.03 -9.45
C LEU A 67 -6.28 1.06 -9.69
N ILE A 68 -5.99 0.73 -10.96
CA ILE A 68 -4.80 -0.05 -11.34
C ILE A 68 -3.53 0.71 -10.93
N GLY A 69 -3.43 2.00 -11.28
CA GLY A 69 -2.30 2.86 -10.94
C GLY A 69 -2.08 2.97 -9.44
N MET A 70 -3.13 3.09 -8.63
CA MET A 70 -2.99 3.10 -7.17
C MET A 70 -2.50 1.76 -6.62
N THR A 71 -3.01 0.63 -7.12
CA THR A 71 -2.50 -0.69 -6.70
C THR A 71 -1.04 -0.87 -7.09
N GLY A 72 -0.65 -0.41 -8.29
CA GLY A 72 0.75 -0.41 -8.73
C GLY A 72 1.64 0.51 -7.89
N LEU A 73 1.15 1.70 -7.52
CA LEU A 73 1.84 2.58 -6.58
C LEU A 73 2.06 1.88 -5.24
N LEU A 74 1.04 1.22 -4.67
CA LEU A 74 1.18 0.48 -3.43
C LEU A 74 2.24 -0.63 -3.54
N ALA A 75 2.28 -1.35 -4.66
CA ALA A 75 3.33 -2.34 -4.92
C ALA A 75 4.73 -1.71 -5.03
N GLY A 76 4.85 -0.57 -5.72
CA GLY A 76 6.11 0.17 -5.80
C GLY A 76 6.60 0.64 -4.42
N LEU A 77 5.71 1.19 -3.60
CA LEU A 77 6.03 1.59 -2.23
C LEU A 77 6.44 0.38 -1.37
N ALA A 78 5.77 -0.78 -1.53
CA ALA A 78 6.13 -2.01 -0.83
C ALA A 78 7.53 -2.50 -1.22
N ILE A 79 7.90 -2.45 -2.50
CA ILE A 79 9.25 -2.80 -2.98
C ILE A 79 10.30 -1.80 -2.49
N ALA A 80 9.93 -0.52 -2.35
CA ALA A 80 10.84 0.49 -1.83
C ALA A 80 11.21 0.25 -0.35
N GLN A 81 10.39 -0.45 0.44
CA GLN A 81 10.65 -0.75 1.86
C GLN A 81 12.02 -1.44 2.10
N PRO A 82 12.34 -2.59 1.47
CA PRO A 82 13.66 -3.20 1.61
C PRO A 82 14.78 -2.38 0.97
N LEU A 83 14.50 -1.62 -0.10
CA LEU A 83 15.50 -0.74 -0.72
C LEU A 83 15.94 0.38 0.24
N ILE A 84 15.01 0.99 0.97
CA ILE A 84 15.32 2.01 1.98
C ILE A 84 16.24 1.43 3.06
N ALA A 85 16.00 0.18 3.49
CA ALA A 85 16.84 -0.48 4.49
C ALA A 85 18.28 -0.70 3.97
N VAL A 86 18.44 -1.24 2.76
CA VAL A 86 19.76 -1.45 2.13
C VAL A 86 20.51 -0.12 1.94
N ILE A 87 19.81 0.94 1.54
CA ILE A 87 20.42 2.26 1.41
C ILE A 87 20.83 2.77 2.79
N ALA A 88 20.00 2.62 3.83
CA ALA A 88 20.34 3.06 5.18
C ALA A 88 21.62 2.39 5.70
N GLU A 89 21.78 1.08 5.49
CA GLU A 89 23.00 0.33 5.83
C GLU A 89 24.25 0.87 5.13
N ALA A 90 24.12 1.31 3.86
CA ALA A 90 25.21 1.92 3.12
C ALA A 90 25.68 3.27 3.69
N PHE A 91 24.85 3.95 4.48
CA PHE A 91 25.20 5.17 5.24
C PHE A 91 25.71 4.88 6.66
N GLY A 92 26.00 3.61 6.96
CA GLY A 92 26.43 3.12 8.27
C GLY A 92 25.37 2.22 8.90
N ASP A 93 25.80 1.38 9.84
CA ASP A 93 24.93 0.38 10.45
C ASP A 93 23.69 1.04 11.08
N THR A 94 22.50 0.48 10.82
CA THR A 94 21.20 1.04 11.24
C THR A 94 21.06 1.00 12.76
N GLY A 95 21.65 1.98 13.43
CA GLY A 95 21.74 2.02 14.89
C GLY A 95 22.97 2.74 15.42
N THR A 96 24.04 2.87 14.62
CA THR A 96 25.32 3.43 15.09
C THR A 96 25.64 4.81 14.51
N SER A 97 25.09 5.16 13.34
CA SER A 97 25.27 6.46 12.71
C SER A 97 23.97 7.26 12.62
N THR A 98 24.01 8.56 12.91
CA THR A 98 22.86 9.47 12.78
C THR A 98 22.32 9.48 11.34
N GLY A 99 23.21 9.36 10.34
CA GLY A 99 22.83 9.31 8.93
C GLY A 99 22.01 8.07 8.59
N GLY A 100 22.49 6.87 8.97
CA GLY A 100 21.78 5.61 8.76
C GLY A 100 20.43 5.57 9.47
N GLN A 101 20.35 6.09 10.70
CA GLN A 101 19.09 6.18 11.45
C GLN A 101 18.05 7.09 10.78
N LEU A 102 18.46 8.26 10.27
CA LEU A 102 17.54 9.18 9.59
C LEU A 102 17.03 8.60 8.27
N VAL A 103 17.91 7.97 7.48
CA VAL A 103 17.52 7.30 6.23
C VAL A 103 16.60 6.12 6.53
N PHE A 104 16.90 5.32 7.56
CA PHE A 104 16.03 4.23 7.98
C PHE A 104 14.67 4.75 8.47
N GLY A 105 14.58 5.93 9.08
CA GLY A 105 13.32 6.58 9.43
C GLY A 105 12.36 6.75 8.24
N LEU A 106 12.86 6.89 7.01
CA LEU A 106 12.05 6.93 5.80
C LEU A 106 11.26 5.63 5.56
N HIS A 107 11.73 4.50 6.08
CA HIS A 107 11.02 3.22 6.03
C HIS A 107 9.66 3.33 6.71
N ALA A 108 9.64 3.86 7.94
CA ALA A 108 8.41 4.06 8.70
C ALA A 108 7.47 5.07 8.02
N VAL A 109 8.01 6.17 7.49
CA VAL A 109 7.22 7.18 6.75
C VAL A 109 6.62 6.58 5.47
N ASN A 110 7.38 5.79 4.71
CA ASN A 110 6.87 5.07 3.54
C ASN A 110 5.75 4.09 3.93
N GLY A 111 5.84 3.44 5.10
CA GLY A 111 4.79 2.59 5.65
C GLY A 111 3.47 3.34 5.88
N LEU A 112 3.54 4.59 6.37
CA LEU A 112 2.38 5.47 6.50
C LEU A 112 1.76 5.82 5.15
N PHE A 113 2.58 6.09 4.13
CA PHE A 113 2.09 6.31 2.77
C PHE A 113 1.38 5.06 2.22
N MET A 114 1.94 3.88 2.44
CA MET A 114 1.31 2.61 2.06
C MET A 114 -0.06 2.45 2.72
N MET A 115 -0.19 2.76 4.02
CA MET A 115 -1.49 2.77 4.71
C MET A 115 -2.49 3.73 4.05
N GLY A 116 -2.07 4.96 3.75
CA GLY A 116 -2.90 5.95 3.09
C GLY A 116 -3.40 5.50 1.71
N VAL A 117 -2.51 4.94 0.90
CA VAL A 117 -2.82 4.41 -0.43
C VAL A 117 -3.75 3.20 -0.34
N ALA A 118 -3.47 2.23 0.55
CA ALA A 118 -4.33 1.07 0.78
C ALA A 118 -5.75 1.48 1.20
N GLY A 119 -5.88 2.44 2.12
CA GLY A 119 -7.16 3.00 2.52
C GLY A 119 -7.91 3.68 1.36
N ARG A 120 -7.19 4.37 0.46
CA ARG A 120 -7.79 4.98 -0.73
C ARG A 120 -8.27 3.94 -1.73
N ILE A 121 -7.47 2.91 -2.01
CA ILE A 121 -7.87 1.77 -2.86
C ILE A 121 -9.13 1.11 -2.28
N LEU A 122 -9.18 0.89 -0.97
CA LEU A 122 -10.32 0.29 -0.30
C LEU A 122 -11.60 1.09 -0.50
N ARG A 123 -11.53 2.42 -0.34
CA ARG A 123 -12.68 3.32 -0.56
C ARG A 123 -13.12 3.29 -2.03
N GLU A 124 -12.20 3.48 -2.96
CA GLU A 124 -12.50 3.53 -4.39
C GLU A 124 -13.01 2.18 -4.96
N ALA A 125 -12.55 1.06 -4.41
CA ALA A 125 -13.03 -0.26 -4.78
C ALA A 125 -14.45 -0.55 -4.28
N ARG A 126 -14.91 0.14 -3.22
CA ARG A 126 -16.26 0.03 -2.65
C ARG A 126 -17.25 1.05 -3.23
N SER A 127 -16.77 2.15 -3.82
CA SER A 127 -17.65 3.14 -4.44
C SER A 127 -18.40 2.55 -5.65
N PRO A 128 -19.72 2.79 -5.78
CA PRO A 128 -20.47 2.47 -6.98
C PRO A 128 -19.88 3.19 -8.20
N SER A 129 -19.87 2.53 -9.36
CA SER A 129 -19.59 3.22 -10.62
C SER A 129 -20.71 4.22 -10.89
N ASN A 130 -20.44 5.52 -10.76
CA ASN A 130 -21.37 6.56 -11.18
C ASN A 130 -21.57 6.48 -12.70
N SER A 131 -22.52 5.67 -13.14
CA SER A 131 -22.96 5.57 -14.54
C SER A 131 -24.13 6.50 -14.87
N THR A 132 -24.59 7.34 -13.93
CA THR A 132 -25.87 8.06 -14.08
C THR A 132 -25.76 9.53 -14.50
N ALA A 133 -24.56 10.08 -14.71
CA ALA A 133 -24.43 11.52 -15.06
C ALA A 133 -24.50 11.82 -16.57
N SER A 134 -24.50 10.80 -17.43
CA SER A 134 -24.50 10.99 -18.90
C SER A 134 -25.87 10.82 -19.55
N THR A 135 -26.81 10.09 -18.95
CA THR A 135 -28.13 9.83 -19.57
C THR A 135 -29.11 10.99 -19.38
N ASP A 136 -29.01 11.72 -18.26
CA ASP A 136 -29.92 12.85 -17.95
C ASP A 136 -29.68 14.08 -18.83
N ARG A 137 -28.44 14.28 -19.29
CA ARG A 137 -28.09 15.44 -20.14
C ARG A 137 -28.59 15.29 -21.58
N THR A 138 -28.72 14.06 -22.07
CA THR A 138 -29.31 13.76 -23.38
C THR A 138 -30.83 13.77 -23.38
N ALA A 139 -31.49 13.44 -22.26
CA ALA A 139 -32.95 13.45 -22.15
C ALA A 139 -33.53 14.87 -21.97
N GLY A 140 -32.80 15.78 -21.32
CA GLY A 140 -33.22 17.17 -21.11
C GLY A 140 -33.11 18.05 -22.37
N GLY A 141 -32.17 17.78 -23.27
CA GLY A 141 -31.95 18.58 -24.48
C GLY A 141 -32.96 18.35 -25.61
N ALA A 142 -33.68 17.23 -25.58
CA ALA A 142 -34.64 16.86 -26.63
C ALA A 142 -36.07 17.44 -26.42
N ARG A 143 -36.33 18.11 -25.28
CA ARG A 143 -37.66 18.65 -24.93
C ARG A 143 -37.82 20.15 -25.17
N SER A 144 -36.84 20.79 -25.81
CA SER A 144 -36.81 22.25 -25.99
C SER A 144 -36.42 22.64 -27.42
N ALA A 145 -37.19 22.18 -28.40
CA ALA A 145 -37.17 22.70 -29.76
C ALA A 145 -38.61 23.14 -30.13
N PRO A 146 -38.88 24.45 -30.27
CA PRO A 146 -40.13 24.97 -30.86
C PRO A 146 -40.14 24.85 -32.38
#